data_AF-A0A451AX10-F1
#
_entry.id   AF-A0A451AX10-F1
#
_cell.length_a   1.000
_cell.length_b   1.000
_cell.length_c   1.000
_cell.angle_alpha   90.00
_cell.angle_beta   90.00
_cell.angle_gamma   90.00
#
_symmetry.space_group_name_H-M   'P 1'
#
loop_
_entity.id
_entity.type
_entity.pdbx_description
1 polymer ?
#
loop_
_entity_poly.entity_id
_entity_poly.type
_entity_poly.pdbx_seq_one_letter_code
_entity_poly.pdbx_strand_id
1 'polypeptide(L)'
;MSALFANFAPDFSSFLTRSVSTDSDHWPVSRNFLLDEHIARERAECYRHHGAVADHRSVAEWEFRHKIYLKKEISIESDDIEPPPEYIDPEDPDICPDTFRFPMLAPSLAKNLASDLIRVQKVSSFNRVSQLSSKYILALAAGAMANNQDAFQRLDGLLGQFAGNRDWRPVFSGVWSDLADVFGETPEEDPPDWADDLRDRLGLCDCDPRQSESLGILVFRYPIQAVPRLSTLGDRARPLTIPCVLDGVFSHAFLPSPSESDTGHTMDLTDARPCGKLIREVLHPAMRLQTKYLFRVGAITRPVDPNALGMQRGLHLTCLRERFERPEYGQHTDRDLLS
;
A
#
# COMPACT_ATOMS: atom_id res chain seq x y z
N MET A 1 -14.80 -6.68 15.86
CA MET A 1 -14.15 -7.95 16.27
C MET A 1 -12.94 -7.61 17.15
N SER A 2 -12.26 -8.57 17.81
CA SER A 2 -10.99 -8.27 18.50
C SER A 2 -9.81 -8.51 17.58
N ALA A 3 -8.79 -7.65 17.61
CA ALA A 3 -7.54 -7.84 16.88
C ALA A 3 -6.92 -9.22 17.16
N LEU A 4 -6.56 -9.95 16.10
CA LEU A 4 -6.20 -11.36 16.22
C LEU A 4 -4.93 -11.55 17.06
N PHE A 5 -3.86 -10.78 16.78
CA PHE A 5 -2.58 -10.93 17.49
C PHE A 5 -2.62 -10.48 18.96
N ALA A 6 -3.65 -9.72 19.38
CA ALA A 6 -3.86 -9.43 20.79
C ALA A 6 -4.23 -10.69 21.59
N ASN A 7 -4.82 -11.70 20.95
CA ASN A 7 -5.33 -12.92 21.61
C ASN A 7 -4.74 -14.23 21.07
N PHE A 8 -4.08 -14.20 19.92
CA PHE A 8 -3.62 -15.41 19.21
C PHE A 8 -2.42 -16.09 19.89
N ALA A 9 -1.48 -15.32 20.44
CA ALA A 9 -0.29 -15.84 21.11
C ALA A 9 0.11 -14.91 22.27
N PRO A 10 -0.07 -15.31 23.54
CA PRO A 10 0.18 -14.45 24.70
C PRO A 10 1.60 -13.89 24.77
N ASP A 11 2.60 -14.69 24.39
CA ASP A 11 4.01 -14.31 24.37
C ASP A 11 4.27 -13.19 23.36
N PHE A 12 3.71 -13.31 22.15
CA PHE A 12 3.85 -12.29 21.12
C PHE A 12 3.07 -11.01 21.47
N SER A 13 1.85 -11.14 22.00
CA SER A 13 1.08 -9.99 22.50
C SER A 13 1.86 -9.25 23.59
N SER A 14 2.46 -9.98 24.54
CA SER A 14 3.29 -9.40 25.60
C SER A 14 4.52 -8.68 25.03
N PHE A 15 5.19 -9.27 24.02
CA PHE A 15 6.29 -8.61 23.31
C PHE A 15 5.83 -7.31 22.62
N LEU A 16 4.71 -7.34 21.89
CA LEU A 16 4.16 -6.17 21.21
C LEU A 16 3.84 -5.07 22.22
N THR A 17 3.16 -5.38 23.33
CA THR A 17 2.81 -4.41 24.37
C THR A 17 4.05 -3.79 25.02
N ARG A 18 5.14 -4.54 25.24
CA ARG A 18 6.40 -3.93 25.73
C ARG A 18 7.07 -3.04 24.68
N SER A 19 6.79 -3.28 23.40
CA SER A 19 7.36 -2.52 22.28
C SER A 19 6.55 -1.28 21.87
N VAL A 20 5.41 -0.99 22.52
CA VAL A 20 4.58 0.20 22.22
C VAL A 20 5.02 1.49 22.91
N SER A 21 6.14 1.48 23.65
CA SER A 21 6.66 2.67 24.31
C SER A 21 7.00 3.75 23.27
N THR A 22 6.51 4.98 23.46
CA THR A 22 6.74 6.11 22.55
C THR A 22 8.22 6.49 22.41
N ASP A 23 9.07 6.02 23.33
CA ASP A 23 10.53 6.18 23.28
C ASP A 23 11.20 5.26 22.25
N SER A 24 10.46 4.31 21.67
CA SER A 24 10.93 3.44 20.59
C SER A 24 10.44 3.94 19.24
N ASP A 25 11.34 4.13 18.28
CA ASP A 25 10.97 4.51 16.91
C ASP A 25 9.93 3.59 16.26
N HIS A 26 9.79 2.34 16.74
CA HIS A 26 8.88 1.33 16.18
C HIS A 26 7.54 1.19 16.91
N TRP A 27 7.22 2.08 17.85
CA TRP A 27 5.95 2.01 18.56
C TRP A 27 4.72 1.98 17.64
N PRO A 28 4.65 2.73 16.50
CA PRO A 28 3.46 2.70 15.65
C PRO A 28 3.22 1.32 15.05
N VAL A 29 4.31 0.62 14.72
CA VAL A 29 4.29 -0.72 14.13
C VAL A 29 3.70 -1.71 15.13
N SER A 30 4.22 -1.72 16.36
CA SER A 30 3.72 -2.65 17.40
C SER A 30 2.24 -2.42 17.69
N ARG A 31 1.80 -1.15 17.69
CA ARG A 31 0.38 -0.78 17.88
C ARG A 31 -0.48 -1.24 16.71
N ASN A 32 -0.01 -1.12 15.47
CA ASN A 32 -0.73 -1.64 14.32
C ASN A 32 -1.02 -3.14 14.45
N PHE A 33 -0.02 -3.94 14.87
CA PHE A 33 -0.22 -5.38 15.05
C PHE A 33 -1.23 -5.71 16.18
N LEU A 34 -1.27 -4.90 17.24
CA LEU A 34 -2.25 -5.04 18.32
C LEU A 34 -3.65 -4.55 17.94
N LEU A 35 -3.77 -3.72 16.90
CA LEU A 35 -5.01 -3.10 16.46
C LEU A 35 -5.67 -3.82 15.27
N ASP A 36 -4.89 -4.50 14.45
CA ASP A 36 -5.37 -5.06 13.18
C ASP A 36 -6.39 -6.20 13.37
N GLU A 37 -7.63 -5.92 12.93
CA GLU A 37 -8.77 -6.85 12.99
C GLU A 37 -8.95 -7.65 11.69
N HIS A 38 -8.14 -7.41 10.65
CA HIS A 38 -8.30 -7.99 9.30
C HIS A 38 -7.33 -9.14 9.00
N ILE A 39 -6.68 -9.68 10.02
CA ILE A 39 -5.76 -10.81 9.86
C ILE A 39 -6.53 -12.12 9.96
N ALA A 40 -6.59 -12.87 8.86
CA ALA A 40 -7.13 -14.22 8.86
C ALA A 40 -6.26 -15.17 9.71
N ARG A 41 -6.87 -16.19 10.31
CA ARG A 41 -6.19 -17.11 11.22
C ARG A 41 -5.08 -17.88 10.51
N GLU A 42 -5.34 -18.31 9.29
CA GLU A 42 -4.42 -19.04 8.41
C GLU A 42 -3.15 -18.21 8.15
N ARG A 43 -3.32 -16.91 7.89
CA ARG A 43 -2.19 -15.98 7.70
C ARG A 43 -1.38 -15.79 8.99
N ALA A 44 -2.05 -15.67 10.14
CA ALA A 44 -1.37 -15.59 11.43
C ALA A 44 -0.59 -16.88 11.76
N GLU A 45 -1.13 -18.04 11.41
CA GLU A 45 -0.47 -19.34 11.56
C GLU A 45 0.74 -19.48 10.64
N CYS A 46 0.64 -19.02 9.39
CA CYS A 46 1.77 -18.91 8.46
C CYS A 46 2.86 -17.97 9.00
N TYR A 47 2.48 -16.78 9.47
CA TYR A 47 3.40 -15.81 10.08
C TYR A 47 4.13 -16.40 11.31
N ARG A 48 3.43 -17.19 12.12
CA ARG A 48 4.02 -17.96 13.24
C ARG A 48 4.98 -19.04 12.76
N HIS A 49 4.67 -19.75 11.67
CA HIS A 49 5.55 -20.79 11.11
C HIS A 49 6.93 -20.24 10.72
N HIS A 50 6.99 -18.98 10.26
CA HIS A 50 8.25 -18.27 9.98
C HIS A 50 8.94 -17.71 11.24
N GLY A 51 8.43 -18.04 12.42
CA GLY A 51 8.98 -17.64 13.72
C GLY A 51 8.75 -16.17 14.06
N ALA A 52 7.85 -15.47 13.36
CA ALA A 52 7.62 -14.06 13.59
C ALA A 52 6.66 -13.79 14.75
N VAL A 53 5.84 -14.77 15.15
CA VAL A 53 4.99 -14.74 16.34
C VAL A 53 5.75 -15.41 17.50
N ALA A 54 6.51 -14.63 18.27
CA ALA A 54 7.31 -15.10 19.41
C ALA A 54 7.61 -13.96 20.40
N ASP A 55 8.15 -14.31 21.57
CA ASP A 55 8.71 -13.34 22.52
C ASP A 55 10.12 -12.91 22.08
N HIS A 56 10.20 -12.00 21.11
CA HIS A 56 11.48 -11.56 20.56
C HIS A 56 12.28 -10.74 21.57
N ARG A 57 13.61 -10.78 21.48
CA ARG A 57 14.47 -9.98 22.37
C ARG A 57 14.50 -8.51 21.98
N SER A 58 14.21 -8.20 20.71
CA SER A 58 14.20 -6.85 20.18
C SER A 58 13.31 -6.73 18.94
N VAL A 59 12.95 -5.49 18.60
CA VAL A 59 12.20 -5.19 17.37
C VAL A 59 13.00 -5.55 16.11
N ALA A 60 14.34 -5.45 16.14
CA ALA A 60 15.18 -5.84 15.01
C ALA A 60 15.13 -7.35 14.72
N GLU A 61 15.06 -8.18 15.77
CA GLU A 61 14.87 -9.63 15.62
C GLU A 61 13.50 -9.95 15.02
N TRP A 62 12.46 -9.26 15.49
CA TRP A 62 11.11 -9.39 14.94
C TRP A 62 11.05 -8.94 13.48
N GLU A 63 11.62 -7.78 13.14
CA GLU A 63 11.68 -7.25 11.77
C GLU A 63 12.41 -8.23 10.83
N PHE A 64 13.49 -8.86 11.29
CA PHE A 64 14.19 -9.89 10.52
C PHE A 64 13.28 -11.08 10.20
N ARG A 65 12.51 -11.59 11.17
CA ARG A 65 11.53 -12.68 10.95
C ARG A 65 10.39 -12.25 10.04
N HIS A 66 9.91 -11.03 10.20
CA HIS A 66 8.89 -10.46 9.34
C HIS A 66 9.38 -10.35 7.88
N LYS A 67 10.62 -9.90 7.64
CA LYS A 67 11.24 -9.87 6.30
C LYS A 67 11.38 -11.26 5.69
N ILE A 68 11.67 -12.30 6.49
CA ILE A 68 11.69 -13.69 5.99
C ILE A 68 10.29 -14.10 5.52
N TYR A 69 9.26 -13.82 6.31
CA TYR A 69 7.87 -14.09 5.92
C TYR A 69 7.50 -13.34 4.64
N LEU A 70 7.76 -12.02 4.56
CA LEU A 70 7.47 -11.24 3.35
C LEU A 70 8.17 -11.84 2.13
N LYS A 71 9.46 -12.21 2.26
CA LYS A 71 10.21 -12.81 1.16
C LYS A 71 9.63 -14.14 0.69
N LYS A 72 9.16 -14.99 1.61
CA LYS A 72 8.73 -16.35 1.27
C LYS A 72 7.25 -16.46 0.90
N GLU A 73 6.41 -15.60 1.46
CA GLU A 73 4.95 -15.76 1.39
C GLU A 73 4.26 -14.61 0.63
N ILE A 74 4.90 -13.45 0.52
CA ILE A 74 4.30 -12.25 -0.08
C ILE A 74 4.99 -11.87 -1.39
N SER A 75 6.31 -11.93 -1.43
CA SER A 75 7.13 -11.74 -2.64
C SER A 75 7.21 -13.06 -3.41
N ILE A 76 6.40 -13.19 -4.45
CA ILE A 76 6.58 -14.25 -5.44
C ILE A 76 7.69 -13.82 -6.41
N GLU A 77 8.82 -14.52 -6.39
CA GLU A 77 9.91 -14.34 -7.34
C GLU A 77 9.58 -15.14 -8.61
N SER A 78 9.57 -14.50 -9.77
CA SER A 78 9.41 -15.19 -11.06
C SER A 78 10.79 -15.65 -11.53
N ASP A 79 10.99 -16.96 -11.69
CA ASP A 79 12.24 -17.54 -12.19
C ASP A 79 12.50 -17.17 -13.66
N ASP A 80 11.43 -16.89 -14.41
CA ASP A 80 11.46 -16.42 -15.80
C ASP A 80 11.09 -14.93 -15.91
N ILE A 81 11.57 -14.23 -16.95
CA ILE A 81 11.21 -12.83 -17.25
C ILE A 81 9.79 -12.78 -17.82
N GLU A 82 8.82 -13.24 -17.04
CA GLU A 82 7.41 -13.28 -17.38
C GLU A 82 6.63 -12.22 -16.60
N PRO A 83 5.67 -11.53 -17.24
CA PRO A 83 4.79 -10.63 -16.52
C PRO A 83 3.89 -11.41 -15.56
N PRO A 84 3.38 -10.76 -14.49
CA PRO A 84 2.40 -11.39 -13.61
C PRO A 84 1.19 -11.94 -14.40
N PRO A 85 0.69 -13.13 -14.05
CA PRO A 85 -0.40 -13.77 -14.78
C PRO A 85 -1.71 -12.98 -14.63
N GLU A 86 -2.54 -13.01 -15.68
CA GLU A 86 -3.88 -12.40 -15.64
C GLU A 86 -4.89 -13.22 -14.81
N TYR A 87 -4.61 -14.51 -14.59
CA TYR A 87 -5.41 -15.43 -13.81
C TYR A 87 -4.52 -16.12 -12.77
N ILE A 88 -4.88 -16.00 -11.50
CA ILE A 88 -4.11 -16.51 -10.36
C ILE A 88 -4.93 -17.62 -9.71
N ASP A 89 -4.30 -18.76 -9.47
CA ASP A 89 -4.87 -19.85 -8.68
C ASP A 89 -4.47 -19.67 -7.20
N PRO A 90 -5.42 -19.44 -6.26
CA PRO A 90 -5.09 -19.27 -4.84
C PRO A 90 -4.49 -20.52 -4.19
N GLU A 91 -4.65 -21.69 -4.81
CA GLU A 91 -4.07 -22.95 -4.30
C GLU A 91 -2.60 -23.13 -4.73
N ASP A 92 -2.11 -22.29 -5.66
CA ASP A 92 -0.72 -22.34 -6.15
C ASP A 92 0.14 -21.27 -5.43
N PRO A 93 0.94 -21.66 -4.42
CA PRO A 93 1.77 -20.73 -3.67
C PRO A 93 2.93 -20.15 -4.49
N ASP A 94 3.27 -20.73 -5.64
CA ASP A 94 4.36 -20.25 -6.49
C ASP A 94 3.92 -19.07 -7.38
N ILE A 95 2.60 -18.81 -7.48
CA ILE A 95 2.05 -17.68 -8.25
C ILE A 95 1.12 -16.78 -7.42
N CYS A 96 0.61 -17.25 -6.28
CA CYS A 96 -0.34 -16.52 -5.45
C CYS A 96 0.26 -16.14 -4.08
N PRO A 97 0.53 -14.84 -3.85
CA PRO A 97 0.90 -14.34 -2.52
C PRO A 97 -0.12 -14.74 -1.44
N ASP A 98 0.34 -14.98 -0.22
CA ASP A 98 -0.48 -15.34 0.95
C ASP A 98 -1.67 -14.38 1.17
N THR A 99 -1.47 -13.10 0.88
CA THR A 99 -2.51 -12.05 0.85
C THR A 99 -3.74 -12.42 0.02
N PHE A 100 -3.56 -13.10 -1.13
CA PHE A 100 -4.64 -13.46 -2.04
C PHE A 100 -5.03 -14.95 -1.98
N ARG A 101 -4.28 -15.76 -1.24
CA ARG A 101 -4.71 -17.12 -0.85
C ARG A 101 -5.86 -17.04 0.18
N PHE A 102 -5.83 -16.04 1.05
CA PHE A 102 -6.84 -15.78 2.08
C PHE A 102 -7.33 -14.32 2.08
N PRO A 103 -7.97 -13.83 1.00
CA PRO A 103 -8.26 -12.41 0.86
C PRO A 103 -9.42 -11.96 1.75
N MET A 104 -9.21 -10.85 2.47
CA MET A 104 -10.28 -10.10 3.11
C MET A 104 -10.88 -9.13 2.08
N LEU A 105 -11.75 -9.68 1.22
CA LEU A 105 -12.27 -8.97 0.06
C LEU A 105 -12.93 -7.64 0.45
N ALA A 106 -12.74 -6.63 -0.39
CA ALA A 106 -13.45 -5.35 -0.37
C ALA A 106 -14.70 -5.42 -1.28
N PRO A 107 -15.84 -5.98 -0.82
CA PRO A 107 -16.93 -6.41 -1.71
C PRO A 107 -17.58 -5.26 -2.50
N SER A 108 -17.63 -4.05 -1.95
CA SER A 108 -18.24 -2.88 -2.59
C SER A 108 -17.45 -2.41 -3.81
N LEU A 109 -16.12 -2.42 -3.71
CA LEU A 109 -15.21 -2.05 -4.80
C LEU A 109 -14.98 -3.20 -5.77
N ALA A 110 -14.78 -4.42 -5.25
CA ALA A 110 -14.41 -5.58 -6.05
C ALA A 110 -15.38 -5.88 -7.21
N LYS A 111 -16.65 -5.52 -7.06
CA LYS A 111 -17.71 -5.72 -8.06
C LYS A 111 -17.96 -4.50 -8.95
N ASN A 112 -17.43 -3.33 -8.58
CA ASN A 112 -17.59 -2.10 -9.35
C ASN A 112 -16.45 -1.96 -10.37
N LEU A 113 -16.48 -2.83 -11.38
CA LEU A 113 -15.37 -2.99 -12.34
C LEU A 113 -15.04 -1.72 -13.15
N ALA A 114 -15.98 -0.79 -13.24
CA ALA A 114 -15.82 0.49 -13.94
C ALA A 114 -15.19 1.59 -13.06
N SER A 115 -15.07 1.38 -11.75
CA SER A 115 -14.35 2.33 -10.89
C SER A 115 -12.86 2.25 -11.15
N ASP A 116 -12.20 3.39 -11.02
CA ASP A 116 -10.76 3.49 -11.23
C ASP A 116 -9.98 3.42 -9.91
N LEU A 117 -8.84 2.76 -9.99
CA LEU A 117 -7.78 2.79 -9.00
C LEU A 117 -6.70 3.77 -9.44
N ILE A 118 -6.02 4.38 -8.47
CA ILE A 118 -4.86 5.24 -8.69
C ILE A 118 -3.65 4.70 -7.93
N ARG A 119 -2.50 4.70 -8.61
CA ARG A 119 -1.23 4.22 -8.07
C ARG A 119 -0.08 5.15 -8.43
N VAL A 120 0.80 5.38 -7.47
CA VAL A 120 2.07 6.10 -7.65
C VAL A 120 3.21 5.11 -7.81
N GLN A 121 4.09 5.34 -8.79
CA GLN A 121 5.31 4.57 -9.01
C GLN A 121 6.52 5.50 -9.04
N LYS A 122 7.49 5.24 -8.15
CA LYS A 122 8.76 5.97 -8.14
C LYS A 122 9.54 5.66 -9.42
N VAL A 123 10.07 6.68 -10.08
CA VAL A 123 10.88 6.49 -11.30
C VAL A 123 12.15 5.70 -11.00
N SER A 124 12.74 5.89 -9.82
CA SER A 124 13.95 5.18 -9.38
C SER A 124 13.78 3.66 -9.31
N SER A 125 12.55 3.14 -9.20
CA SER A 125 12.28 1.71 -9.26
C SER A 125 12.60 1.10 -10.62
N PHE A 126 12.45 1.86 -11.71
CA PHE A 126 12.76 1.39 -13.06
C PHE A 126 14.27 1.34 -13.33
N ASN A 127 15.05 2.24 -12.72
CA ASN A 127 16.50 2.32 -12.92
C ASN A 127 17.21 0.99 -12.59
N ARG A 128 16.70 0.25 -11.61
CA ARG A 128 17.23 -1.05 -11.19
C ARG A 128 17.13 -2.12 -12.28
N VAL A 129 16.14 -1.99 -13.16
CA VAL A 129 15.84 -2.98 -14.19
C VAL A 129 16.38 -2.56 -15.56
N SER A 130 16.27 -1.28 -15.91
CA SER A 130 16.55 -0.82 -17.28
C SER A 130 17.90 -0.13 -17.46
N GLN A 131 18.62 0.18 -16.38
CA GLN A 131 19.83 1.02 -16.39
C GLN A 131 19.62 2.41 -17.02
N LEU A 132 18.37 2.84 -17.21
CA LEU A 132 18.04 4.16 -17.74
C LEU A 132 18.10 5.21 -16.62
N SER A 133 18.41 6.45 -16.99
CA SER A 133 18.36 7.57 -16.04
C SER A 133 16.92 8.00 -15.77
N SER A 134 16.65 8.48 -14.55
CA SER A 134 15.32 9.00 -14.18
C SER A 134 14.85 10.10 -15.12
N LYS A 135 15.76 10.98 -15.56
CA LYS A 135 15.46 12.06 -16.51
C LYS A 135 14.96 11.53 -17.85
N TYR A 136 15.58 10.46 -18.37
CA TYR A 136 15.15 9.85 -19.63
C TYR A 136 13.78 9.19 -19.49
N ILE A 137 13.51 8.49 -18.39
CA ILE A 137 12.22 7.85 -18.14
C ILE A 137 11.11 8.90 -18.02
N LEU A 138 11.35 9.99 -17.30
CA LEU A 138 10.41 11.11 -17.20
C LEU A 138 10.15 11.74 -18.57
N ALA A 139 11.18 11.90 -19.41
CA ALA A 139 11.03 12.43 -20.77
C ALA A 139 10.21 11.48 -21.67
N LEU A 140 10.41 10.16 -21.56
CA LEU A 140 9.58 9.18 -22.26
C LEU A 140 8.11 9.27 -21.82
N ALA A 141 7.86 9.37 -20.52
CA ALA A 141 6.51 9.48 -19.97
C ALA A 141 5.81 10.78 -20.39
N ALA A 142 6.52 11.92 -20.32
CA ALA A 142 6.00 13.19 -20.80
C ALA A 142 5.72 13.17 -22.32
N GLY A 143 6.61 12.56 -23.11
CA GLY A 143 6.39 12.36 -24.54
C GLY A 143 5.17 11.50 -24.85
N ALA A 144 4.97 10.41 -24.10
CA ALA A 144 3.79 9.55 -24.24
C ALA A 144 2.49 10.30 -23.92
N MET A 145 2.48 11.12 -22.86
CA MET A 145 1.35 12.00 -22.52
C MET A 145 1.06 13.04 -23.61
N ALA A 146 2.08 13.50 -24.31
CA ALA A 146 1.97 14.40 -25.46
C ALA A 146 1.64 13.67 -26.78
N ASN A 147 1.14 12.43 -26.72
CA ASN A 147 0.79 11.59 -27.88
C ASN A 147 1.96 11.30 -28.85
N ASN A 148 3.21 11.30 -28.37
CA ASN A 148 4.34 10.83 -29.16
C ASN A 148 4.38 9.30 -29.19
N GLN A 149 4.17 8.71 -30.37
CA GLN A 149 4.05 7.27 -30.56
C GLN A 149 5.35 6.48 -30.28
N ASP A 150 6.52 7.04 -30.60
CA ASP A 150 7.81 6.40 -30.27
C ASP A 150 8.03 6.39 -28.76
N ALA A 151 7.75 7.51 -28.08
CA ALA A 151 7.82 7.60 -26.63
C ALA A 151 6.83 6.63 -25.95
N PHE A 152 5.62 6.51 -26.50
CA PHE A 152 4.60 5.58 -26.02
C PHE A 152 5.06 4.13 -26.08
N GLN A 153 5.56 3.68 -27.24
CA GLN A 153 6.04 2.31 -27.44
C GLN A 153 7.26 1.99 -26.58
N ARG A 154 8.21 2.93 -26.46
CA ARG A 154 9.39 2.77 -25.61
C ARG A 154 9.02 2.69 -24.13
N LEU A 155 8.09 3.53 -23.68
CA LEU A 155 7.61 3.46 -22.30
C LEU A 155 6.88 2.14 -22.06
N ASP A 156 6.07 1.65 -23.00
CA ASP A 156 5.34 0.38 -22.79
C ASP A 156 6.32 -0.81 -22.73
N GLY A 157 7.37 -0.79 -23.57
CA GLY A 157 8.47 -1.74 -23.50
C GLY A 157 9.21 -1.70 -22.16
N LEU A 158 9.50 -0.50 -21.63
CA LEU A 158 10.10 -0.33 -20.30
C LEU A 158 9.19 -0.88 -19.19
N LEU A 159 7.89 -0.61 -19.26
CA LEU A 159 6.92 -1.13 -18.28
C LEU A 159 6.80 -2.65 -18.36
N GLY A 160 6.88 -3.22 -19.57
CA GLY A 160 6.95 -4.67 -19.78
C GLY A 160 8.20 -5.29 -19.15
N GLN A 161 9.38 -4.72 -19.39
CA GLN A 161 10.62 -5.17 -18.76
C GLN A 161 10.56 -5.07 -17.24
N PHE A 162 10.03 -3.95 -16.71
CA PHE A 162 9.86 -3.77 -15.28
C PHE A 162 8.91 -4.82 -14.68
N ALA A 163 7.81 -5.14 -15.36
CA ALA A 163 6.87 -6.15 -14.92
C ALA A 163 7.49 -7.56 -14.86
N GLY A 164 8.37 -7.91 -15.79
CA GLY A 164 9.05 -9.21 -15.81
C GLY A 164 10.24 -9.35 -14.85
N ASN A 165 10.71 -8.26 -14.22
CA ASN A 165 11.85 -8.29 -13.28
C ASN A 165 11.46 -7.93 -11.84
N ARG A 166 10.18 -7.73 -11.57
CA ARG A 166 9.68 -7.45 -10.22
C ARG A 166 9.08 -8.71 -9.62
N ASP A 167 9.13 -8.79 -8.30
CA ASP A 167 8.30 -9.75 -7.59
C ASP A 167 6.81 -9.39 -7.71
N TRP A 168 5.97 -10.42 -7.58
CA TRP A 168 4.52 -10.29 -7.73
C TRP A 168 3.83 -9.97 -6.40
N ARG A 169 4.50 -9.16 -5.56
CA ARG A 169 3.94 -8.64 -4.32
C ARG A 169 2.58 -7.97 -4.54
N PRO A 170 1.67 -8.05 -3.55
CA PRO A 170 0.47 -7.23 -3.51
C PRO A 170 0.78 -5.75 -3.76
N VAL A 171 -0.10 -5.12 -4.52
CA VAL A 171 0.04 -3.75 -4.97
C VAL A 171 -0.95 -2.88 -4.23
N PHE A 172 -0.44 -1.87 -3.54
CA PHE A 172 -1.23 -0.79 -2.96
C PHE A 172 -1.86 0.09 -4.06
N SER A 173 -3.10 0.48 -3.86
CA SER A 173 -3.79 1.49 -4.67
C SER A 173 -4.83 2.26 -3.86
N GLY A 174 -4.96 3.55 -4.16
CA GLY A 174 -6.07 4.37 -3.70
C GLY A 174 -7.25 4.28 -4.66
N VAL A 175 -8.44 4.68 -4.20
CA VAL A 175 -9.63 4.81 -5.06
C VAL A 175 -9.65 6.19 -5.72
N TRP A 176 -9.77 6.24 -7.05
CA TRP A 176 -9.71 7.49 -7.82
C TRP A 176 -10.72 8.55 -7.34
N SER A 177 -11.96 8.15 -7.04
CA SER A 177 -13.02 9.09 -6.64
C SER A 177 -12.69 9.90 -5.39
N ASP A 178 -11.78 9.40 -4.55
CA ASP A 178 -11.41 10.05 -3.29
C ASP A 178 -10.26 11.05 -3.49
N LEU A 179 -9.58 10.98 -4.65
CA LEU A 179 -8.39 11.75 -4.99
C LEU A 179 -8.57 12.62 -6.24
N ALA A 180 -9.74 12.59 -6.87
CA ALA A 180 -10.00 13.34 -8.09
C ALA A 180 -9.81 14.86 -7.89
N ASP A 181 -10.02 15.37 -6.68
CA ASP A 181 -9.84 16.79 -6.33
C ASP A 181 -8.38 17.23 -6.21
N VAL A 182 -7.42 16.29 -6.23
CA VAL A 182 -5.98 16.60 -6.24
C VAL A 182 -5.52 17.14 -7.59
N PHE A 183 -6.26 16.85 -8.67
CA PHE A 183 -5.86 17.11 -10.04
C PHE A 183 -6.79 18.12 -10.73
N GLY A 184 -6.24 18.84 -11.70
CA GLY A 184 -7.04 19.58 -12.69
C GLY A 184 -7.65 18.64 -13.73
N GLU A 185 -8.51 19.17 -14.61
CA GLU A 185 -9.05 18.36 -15.72
C GLU A 185 -7.92 17.96 -16.68
N THR A 186 -6.99 18.88 -16.93
CA THR A 186 -5.79 18.70 -17.74
C THR A 186 -4.50 18.79 -16.91
N PRO A 187 -3.37 18.21 -17.36
CA PRO A 187 -2.09 18.35 -16.66
C PRO A 187 -1.64 19.81 -16.46
N GLU A 188 -2.01 20.71 -17.36
CA GLU A 188 -1.68 22.14 -17.29
C GLU A 188 -2.44 22.88 -16.18
N GLU A 189 -3.56 22.31 -15.72
CA GLU A 189 -4.43 22.85 -14.68
C GLU A 189 -4.18 22.24 -13.30
N ASP A 190 -3.28 21.25 -13.19
CA ASP A 190 -2.97 20.64 -11.90
C ASP A 190 -2.37 21.70 -10.93
N PRO A 191 -2.77 21.70 -9.64
CA PRO A 191 -2.17 22.57 -8.63
C PRO A 191 -0.65 22.39 -8.56
N PRO A 192 0.16 23.44 -8.33
CA PRO A 192 1.63 23.33 -8.37
C PRO A 192 2.25 22.27 -7.45
N ASP A 193 1.58 21.93 -6.36
CA ASP A 193 2.01 20.98 -5.33
C ASP A 193 1.21 19.67 -5.32
N TRP A 194 0.46 19.37 -6.40
CA TRP A 194 -0.39 18.18 -6.50
C TRP A 194 0.35 16.87 -6.20
N ALA A 195 1.63 16.77 -6.57
CA ALA A 195 2.42 15.55 -6.38
C ALA A 195 2.75 15.30 -4.91
N ASP A 196 2.99 16.38 -4.16
CA ASP A 196 3.17 16.32 -2.72
C ASP A 196 1.82 16.01 -2.03
N ASP A 197 0.73 16.71 -2.40
CA ASP A 197 -0.63 16.46 -1.84
C ASP A 197 -1.09 15.01 -2.11
N LEU A 198 -0.85 14.48 -3.31
CA LEU A 198 -1.14 13.08 -3.65
C LEU A 198 -0.38 12.11 -2.75
N ARG A 199 0.93 12.35 -2.56
CA ARG A 199 1.79 11.50 -1.71
C ARG A 199 1.31 11.53 -0.26
N ASP A 200 0.98 12.72 0.25
CA ASP A 200 0.56 12.91 1.63
C ASP A 200 -0.80 12.26 1.87
N ARG A 201 -1.78 12.49 0.99
CA ARG A 201 -3.10 11.85 1.08
C ARG A 201 -3.07 10.34 0.93
N LEU A 202 -2.14 9.79 0.14
CA LEU A 202 -1.97 8.34 0.00
C LEU A 202 -1.13 7.73 1.13
N GLY A 203 -0.67 8.51 2.11
CA GLY A 203 0.13 8.00 3.22
C GLY A 203 1.48 7.42 2.80
N LEU A 204 2.03 7.84 1.65
CA LEU A 204 3.23 7.27 1.06
C LEU A 204 4.51 7.84 1.71
N CYS A 205 4.70 7.57 3.01
CA CYS A 205 5.84 8.09 3.78
C CYS A 205 7.21 7.70 3.21
N ASP A 206 7.29 6.55 2.54
CA ASP A 206 8.53 6.09 1.88
C ASP A 206 8.83 6.84 0.58
N CYS A 207 7.89 7.62 0.05
CA CYS A 207 8.11 8.53 -1.09
C CYS A 207 8.67 9.87 -0.63
N ASP A 208 9.68 9.84 0.23
CA ASP A 208 10.35 11.02 0.77
C ASP A 208 11.59 11.39 -0.08
N PRO A 209 11.65 12.59 -0.68
CA PRO A 209 12.83 13.05 -1.42
C PRO A 209 14.08 13.21 -0.53
N ARG A 210 13.95 13.26 0.80
CA ARG A 210 15.06 13.50 1.75
C ARG A 210 15.91 14.72 1.31
N GLN A 211 17.24 14.63 1.40
CA GLN A 211 18.20 15.65 0.92
C GLN A 211 18.35 15.68 -0.61
N SER A 212 17.55 14.93 -1.39
CA SER A 212 17.54 15.04 -2.85
C SER A 212 16.69 16.23 -3.29
N GLU A 213 17.03 16.83 -4.44
CA GLU A 213 16.29 17.99 -4.96
C GLU A 213 14.84 17.65 -5.37
N SER A 214 14.56 16.42 -5.81
CA SER A 214 13.19 15.95 -6.11
C SER A 214 13.11 14.44 -6.38
N LEU A 215 11.95 13.84 -6.12
CA LEU A 215 11.65 12.45 -6.43
C LEU A 215 10.65 12.36 -7.59
N GLY A 216 11.12 11.99 -8.78
CA GLY A 216 10.27 11.78 -9.95
C GLY A 216 9.30 10.61 -9.78
N ILE A 217 8.03 10.82 -10.12
CA ILE A 217 6.96 9.83 -10.04
C ILE A 217 6.16 9.71 -11.34
N LEU A 218 5.66 8.51 -11.59
CA LEU A 218 4.63 8.23 -12.58
C LEU A 218 3.34 7.85 -11.84
N VAL A 219 2.22 8.45 -12.23
CA VAL A 219 0.90 8.17 -11.66
C VAL A 219 0.10 7.40 -12.70
N PHE A 220 -0.45 6.25 -12.30
CA PHE A 220 -1.28 5.41 -13.13
C PHE A 220 -2.72 5.44 -12.63
N ARG A 221 -3.66 5.58 -13.57
CA ARG A 221 -5.10 5.45 -13.34
C ARG A 221 -5.63 4.34 -14.23
N TYR A 222 -6.27 3.33 -13.63
CA TYR A 222 -6.77 2.17 -14.37
C TYR A 222 -8.06 1.63 -13.75
N PRO A 223 -8.96 1.08 -14.57
CA PRO A 223 -10.19 0.50 -14.06
C PRO A 223 -9.89 -0.75 -13.26
N ILE A 224 -10.73 -1.04 -12.25
CA ILE A 224 -10.66 -2.28 -11.48
C ILE A 224 -10.71 -3.49 -12.43
N GLN A 225 -11.42 -3.42 -13.55
CA GLN A 225 -11.45 -4.49 -14.56
C GLN A 225 -10.06 -4.94 -15.05
N ALA A 226 -9.08 -4.04 -15.06
CA ALA A 226 -7.70 -4.32 -15.49
C ALA A 226 -6.88 -5.14 -14.48
N VAL A 227 -7.37 -5.27 -13.23
CA VAL A 227 -6.73 -6.08 -12.19
C VAL A 227 -6.81 -7.57 -12.58
N PRO A 228 -5.76 -8.38 -12.29
CA PRO A 228 -5.79 -9.83 -12.47
C PRO A 228 -6.94 -10.49 -11.73
N ARG A 229 -7.37 -11.66 -12.21
CA ARG A 229 -8.47 -12.43 -11.62
C ARG A 229 -7.92 -13.49 -10.69
N LEU A 230 -8.69 -13.79 -9.65
CA LEU A 230 -8.52 -15.00 -8.85
C LEU A 230 -9.49 -16.05 -9.39
N SER A 231 -9.00 -17.26 -9.66
CA SER A 231 -9.79 -18.35 -10.27
C SER A 231 -11.10 -18.65 -9.53
N THR A 232 -11.13 -18.39 -8.22
CA THR A 232 -12.27 -18.64 -7.32
C THR A 232 -13.36 -17.56 -7.31
N LEU A 233 -13.10 -16.35 -7.81
CA LEU A 233 -14.05 -15.21 -7.73
C LEU A 233 -14.94 -15.03 -8.96
N GLY A 234 -14.65 -15.76 -10.04
CA GLY A 234 -15.31 -15.60 -11.34
C GLY A 234 -15.08 -14.22 -11.98
N ASP A 235 -15.78 -13.95 -13.09
CA ASP A 235 -15.46 -12.78 -13.95
C ASP A 235 -15.98 -11.43 -13.44
N ARG A 236 -16.96 -11.46 -12.53
CA ARG A 236 -17.70 -10.27 -12.06
C ARG A 236 -17.06 -9.58 -10.85
N ALA A 237 -15.95 -10.11 -10.35
CA ALA A 237 -15.24 -9.56 -9.22
C ALA A 237 -13.73 -9.52 -9.49
N ARG A 238 -13.03 -8.72 -8.69
CA ARG A 238 -11.57 -8.69 -8.64
C ARG A 238 -11.09 -8.91 -7.20
N PRO A 239 -9.91 -9.53 -7.01
CA PRO A 239 -9.34 -9.80 -5.70
C PRO A 239 -8.75 -8.51 -5.10
N LEU A 240 -9.62 -7.54 -4.80
CA LEU A 240 -9.28 -6.37 -4.02
C LEU A 240 -9.43 -6.73 -2.54
N THR A 241 -8.35 -6.60 -1.76
CA THR A 241 -8.36 -6.92 -0.32
C THR A 241 -8.03 -5.70 0.51
N ILE A 242 -8.54 -5.69 1.74
CA ILE A 242 -8.19 -4.70 2.76
C ILE A 242 -6.71 -4.93 3.15
N PRO A 243 -5.83 -3.91 3.13
CA PRO A 243 -4.45 -4.07 3.58
C PRO A 243 -4.38 -4.38 5.08
N CYS A 244 -3.44 -5.24 5.48
CA CYS A 244 -3.14 -5.54 6.87
C CYS A 244 -1.62 -5.45 7.14
N VAL A 245 -1.23 -5.54 8.41
CA VAL A 245 0.17 -5.47 8.87
C VAL A 245 1.10 -6.56 8.30
N LEU A 246 0.55 -7.59 7.65
CA LEU A 246 1.31 -8.68 7.05
C LEU A 246 1.60 -8.48 5.55
N ASP A 247 1.08 -7.43 4.91
CA ASP A 247 1.16 -7.28 3.45
C ASP A 247 2.36 -6.46 2.95
N GLY A 248 3.10 -5.84 3.86
CA GLY A 248 4.21 -4.97 3.51
C GLY A 248 5.23 -4.85 4.64
N VAL A 249 6.30 -4.10 4.38
CA VAL A 249 7.29 -3.77 5.40
C VAL A 249 6.65 -2.92 6.51
N PHE A 250 7.31 -2.88 7.66
CA PHE A 250 6.91 -2.01 8.75
C PHE A 250 6.82 -0.55 8.31
N SER A 251 5.63 0.02 8.42
CA SER A 251 5.33 1.40 8.08
C SER A 251 4.77 2.14 9.29
N HIS A 252 5.28 3.35 9.52
CA HIS A 252 4.80 4.23 10.59
C HIS A 252 3.54 4.99 10.18
N ALA A 253 3.29 5.09 8.87
CA ALA A 253 2.11 5.74 8.31
C ALA A 253 0.93 4.78 8.09
N PHE A 254 1.15 3.47 8.21
CA PHE A 254 0.05 2.51 8.18
C PHE A 254 -0.75 2.56 9.49
N LEU A 255 -2.08 2.52 9.39
CA LEU A 255 -2.98 2.33 10.52
C LEU A 255 -4.15 1.46 10.02
N PRO A 256 -4.34 0.25 10.58
CA PRO A 256 -5.39 -0.65 10.10
C PRO A 256 -6.78 -0.03 10.28
N SER A 257 -7.67 -0.26 9.31
CA SER A 257 -9.07 0.11 9.45
C SER A 257 -9.81 -0.87 10.36
N PRO A 258 -10.89 -0.46 11.05
CA PRO A 258 -11.70 -1.36 11.88
C PRO A 258 -12.42 -2.42 11.02
N SER A 259 -12.84 -3.53 11.63
CA SER A 259 -13.45 -4.66 10.89
C SER A 259 -14.78 -4.37 10.20
N GLU A 260 -15.45 -3.27 10.57
CA GLU A 260 -16.68 -2.78 9.93
C GLU A 260 -16.40 -2.10 8.58
N SER A 261 -15.15 -1.69 8.34
CA SER A 261 -14.73 -1.10 7.08
C SER A 261 -14.57 -2.16 6.00
N ASP A 262 -15.06 -1.86 4.78
CA ASP A 262 -14.89 -2.71 3.60
C ASP A 262 -13.64 -2.35 2.77
N THR A 263 -12.88 -1.35 3.19
CA THR A 263 -11.57 -0.95 2.63
C THR A 263 -10.60 -0.58 3.75
N GLY A 264 -9.31 -0.44 3.43
CA GLY A 264 -8.41 0.31 4.31
C GLY A 264 -8.62 1.81 4.12
N HIS A 265 -7.92 2.61 4.93
CA HIS A 265 -7.91 4.07 4.82
C HIS A 265 -6.50 4.59 5.06
N THR A 266 -6.00 5.43 4.17
CA THR A 266 -4.66 5.98 4.31
C THR A 266 -4.63 7.07 5.38
N MET A 267 -3.52 7.13 6.10
CA MET A 267 -3.22 8.26 6.98
C MET A 267 -2.67 9.42 6.14
N ASP A 268 -3.30 10.59 6.22
CA ASP A 268 -2.76 11.81 5.62
C ASP A 268 -1.49 12.24 6.38
N LEU A 269 -0.44 12.63 5.66
CA LEU A 269 0.86 12.96 6.26
C LEU A 269 1.01 14.43 6.68
N THR A 270 0.15 15.34 6.22
CA THR A 270 0.33 16.79 6.48
C THR A 270 -0.87 17.43 7.18
N ASP A 271 -2.09 17.12 6.76
CA ASP A 271 -3.25 17.91 7.14
C ASP A 271 -4.35 17.10 7.83
N ALA A 272 -4.92 17.70 8.88
CA ALA A 272 -6.16 17.23 9.46
C ALA A 272 -7.30 17.46 8.46
N ARG A 273 -7.80 16.39 7.84
CA ARG A 273 -8.96 16.47 6.95
C ARG A 273 -10.25 16.10 7.68
N PRO A 274 -11.41 16.60 7.22
CA PRO A 274 -12.69 16.09 7.68
C PRO A 274 -12.75 14.58 7.51
N CYS A 275 -13.25 13.85 8.51
CA CYS A 275 -13.22 12.39 8.54
C CYS A 275 -13.99 11.72 7.38
N GLY A 276 -14.94 12.43 6.76
CA GLY A 276 -15.60 12.02 5.53
C GLY A 276 -14.72 12.04 4.27
N LYS A 277 -13.48 12.55 4.35
CA LYS A 277 -12.52 12.65 3.25
C LYS A 277 -11.33 11.69 3.40
N LEU A 278 -11.40 10.70 4.30
CA LEU A 278 -10.37 9.66 4.33
C LEU A 278 -10.35 8.91 2.99
N ILE A 279 -9.15 8.72 2.44
CA ILE A 279 -8.94 8.06 1.17
C ILE A 279 -8.99 6.56 1.38
N ARG A 280 -9.84 5.87 0.61
CA ARG A 280 -9.90 4.41 0.65
C ARG A 280 -8.67 3.81 -0.05
N GLU A 281 -8.11 2.78 0.58
CA GLU A 281 -7.02 1.97 0.05
C GLU A 281 -7.40 0.50 -0.04
N VAL A 282 -6.82 -0.17 -1.03
CA VAL A 282 -6.92 -1.61 -1.24
C VAL A 282 -5.58 -2.16 -1.71
N LEU A 283 -5.39 -3.47 -1.55
CA LEU A 283 -4.38 -4.22 -2.26
C LEU A 283 -5.00 -5.01 -3.39
N HIS A 284 -4.25 -5.17 -4.48
CA HIS A 284 -4.60 -6.06 -5.57
C HIS A 284 -3.37 -6.83 -6.08
N PRO A 285 -3.52 -7.95 -6.80
CA PRO A 285 -2.38 -8.71 -7.30
C PRO A 285 -1.50 -7.88 -8.22
N ALA A 286 -0.21 -8.23 -8.29
CA ALA A 286 0.70 -7.60 -9.21
C ALA A 286 0.17 -7.68 -10.66
N MET A 287 0.30 -6.58 -11.39
CA MET A 287 -0.07 -6.49 -12.80
C MET A 287 1.00 -5.74 -13.58
N ARG A 288 1.04 -6.01 -14.89
CA ARG A 288 1.78 -5.19 -15.85
C ARG A 288 1.05 -3.86 -16.05
N LEU A 289 1.66 -2.78 -15.59
CA LEU A 289 1.23 -1.43 -15.97
C LEU A 289 1.48 -1.22 -17.47
N GLN A 290 0.58 -0.49 -18.11
CA GLN A 290 0.65 -0.18 -19.54
C GLN A 290 0.69 1.34 -19.72
N THR A 291 1.32 1.81 -20.79
CA THR A 291 1.42 3.25 -21.05
C THR A 291 0.04 3.91 -21.17
N LYS A 292 -0.97 3.17 -21.66
CA LYS A 292 -2.36 3.65 -21.75
C LYS A 292 -3.00 4.01 -20.40
N TYR A 293 -2.44 3.55 -19.29
CA TYR A 293 -2.89 3.87 -17.93
C TYR A 293 -2.08 5.00 -17.30
N LEU A 294 -1.05 5.51 -17.96
CA LEU A 294 -0.30 6.66 -17.48
C LEU A 294 -1.24 7.87 -17.42
N PHE A 295 -1.36 8.47 -16.24
CA PHE A 295 -2.30 9.54 -15.96
C PHE A 295 -1.60 10.88 -15.74
N ARG A 296 -0.54 10.88 -14.92
CA ARG A 296 0.29 12.08 -14.64
C ARG A 296 1.76 11.70 -14.49
N VAL A 297 2.61 12.69 -14.75
CA VAL A 297 4.05 12.64 -14.53
C VAL A 297 4.40 13.82 -13.65
N GLY A 298 5.07 13.59 -12.52
CA GLY A 298 5.32 14.64 -11.54
C GLY A 298 6.60 14.43 -10.75
N ALA A 299 6.82 15.31 -9.79
CA ALA A 299 7.93 15.23 -8.87
C ALA A 299 7.47 15.61 -7.46
N ILE A 300 7.80 14.76 -6.49
CA ILE A 300 7.61 15.05 -5.06
C ILE A 300 8.82 15.86 -4.61
N THR A 301 8.58 16.99 -3.98
CA THR A 301 9.63 17.98 -3.69
C THR A 301 9.77 18.27 -2.20
N ARG A 302 8.71 18.05 -1.42
CA ARG A 302 8.73 18.32 0.02
C ARG A 302 9.12 17.07 0.79
N PRO A 303 10.04 17.13 1.77
CA PRO A 303 10.28 15.99 2.65
C PRO A 303 9.04 15.69 3.52
N VAL A 304 8.91 14.45 3.98
CA VAL A 304 7.94 14.10 5.03
C VAL A 304 8.45 14.66 6.36
N ASP A 305 7.59 15.30 7.16
CA ASP A 305 7.96 15.69 8.53
C ASP A 305 7.79 14.48 9.48
N PRO A 306 8.89 13.86 9.96
CA PRO A 306 8.79 12.72 10.86
C PRO A 306 8.13 13.07 12.19
N ASN A 307 8.19 14.33 12.62
CA ASN A 307 7.60 14.77 13.90
C ASN A 307 6.08 14.88 13.82
N ALA A 308 5.52 15.04 12.62
CA ALA A 308 4.09 15.14 12.43
C ALA A 308 3.38 13.77 12.51
N LEU A 309 4.09 12.66 12.27
CA LEU A 309 3.48 11.32 12.15
C LEU A 309 2.67 10.89 13.36
N GLY A 310 3.14 11.19 14.58
CA GLY A 310 2.41 10.85 15.81
C GLY A 310 1.07 11.59 15.91
N MET A 311 1.07 12.89 15.59
CA MET A 311 -0.14 13.72 15.57
C MET A 311 -1.11 13.25 14.47
N GLN A 312 -0.61 13.02 13.25
CA GLN A 312 -1.43 12.55 12.13
C GLN A 312 -2.06 11.18 12.42
N ARG A 313 -1.32 10.29 13.07
CA ARG A 313 -1.85 9.00 13.52
C ARG A 313 -3.00 9.17 14.51
N GLY A 314 -2.86 10.06 15.49
CA GLY A 314 -3.93 10.39 16.43
C GLY A 314 -5.17 10.94 15.73
N LEU A 315 -4.99 11.91 14.82
CA LEU A 315 -6.09 12.50 14.04
C LEU A 315 -6.80 11.46 13.17
N HIS A 316 -6.03 10.62 12.46
CA HIS A 316 -6.57 9.55 11.63
C HIS A 316 -7.37 8.54 12.47
N LEU A 317 -6.86 8.14 13.64
CA LEU A 317 -7.58 7.26 14.56
C LEU A 317 -8.91 7.88 15.02
N THR A 318 -8.93 9.17 15.37
CA THR A 318 -10.17 9.87 15.71
C THR A 318 -11.16 9.80 14.56
N CYS A 319 -10.70 10.02 13.32
CA CYS A 319 -11.57 9.92 12.16
C CYS A 319 -12.11 8.52 11.90
N LEU A 320 -11.31 7.47 12.13
CA LEU A 320 -11.82 6.10 12.06
C LEU A 320 -12.89 5.84 13.14
N ARG A 321 -12.65 6.28 14.38
CA ARG A 321 -13.63 6.15 15.48
C ARG A 321 -14.95 6.83 15.14
N GLU A 322 -14.90 8.06 14.62
CA GLU A 322 -16.09 8.82 14.25
C GLU A 322 -16.81 8.21 13.05
N ARG A 323 -16.09 7.89 11.98
CA ARG A 323 -16.68 7.39 10.72
C ARG A 323 -17.35 6.03 10.88
N PHE A 324 -16.80 5.18 11.75
CA PHE A 324 -17.30 3.83 11.97
C PHE A 324 -18.07 3.67 13.29
N GLU A 325 -18.35 4.76 14.00
CA GLU A 325 -19.10 4.78 15.26
C GLU A 325 -18.51 3.85 16.35
N ARG A 326 -17.18 3.77 16.42
CA ARG A 326 -16.42 2.92 17.35
C ARG A 326 -15.48 3.72 18.25
N PRO A 327 -15.99 4.39 19.29
CA PRO A 327 -15.17 5.24 20.17
C PRO A 327 -14.06 4.46 20.91
N GLU A 328 -14.21 3.15 21.09
CA GLU A 328 -13.24 2.27 21.74
C GLU A 328 -12.10 1.78 20.82
N TYR A 329 -12.21 1.99 19.51
CA TYR A 329 -11.20 1.52 18.56
C TYR A 329 -9.81 2.12 18.86
N GLY A 330 -8.78 1.30 19.06
CA GLY A 330 -7.44 1.75 19.45
C GLY A 330 -7.32 2.33 20.87
N GLN A 331 -8.32 2.16 21.76
CA GLN A 331 -8.29 2.71 23.13
C GLN A 331 -7.16 2.13 24.00
N HIS A 332 -6.71 0.90 23.70
CA HIS A 332 -5.67 0.21 24.45
C HIS A 332 -4.28 0.33 23.83
N THR A 333 -4.17 0.96 22.66
CA THR A 333 -2.91 1.10 21.92
C THR A 333 -2.52 2.57 21.77
N ASP A 334 -3.44 3.44 21.38
CA ASP A 334 -3.14 4.77 20.83
C ASP A 334 -3.83 5.92 21.58
N ARG A 335 -4.36 5.67 22.78
CA ARG A 335 -5.11 6.67 23.58
C ARG A 335 -4.25 7.85 24.05
N ASP A 336 -2.95 7.65 24.18
CA ASP A 336 -1.95 8.64 24.58
C ASP A 336 -1.59 9.65 23.48
N LEU A 337 -1.94 9.37 22.22
CA LEU A 337 -1.50 10.23 21.09
C LEU A 337 -2.23 11.57 20.98
N LEU A 338 -3.33 11.75 21.73
CA LEU A 338 -4.14 12.96 21.70
C LEU A 338 -4.38 13.54 23.10
N SER A 339 -3.66 13.04 24.12
CA SER A 339 -3.79 13.46 25.52
C SER A 339 -2.87 14.60 25.90
#